data_AF-A0A1D2SS08-F1
#
_entry.id   AF-A0A1D2SS08-F1
#
_cell.length_a   1.000
_cell.length_b   1.000
_cell.length_c   1.000
_cell.angle_alpha   90.00
_cell.angle_beta   90.00
_cell.angle_gamma   90.00
#
_symmetry.space_group_name_H-M   'P 1'
#
loop_
_entity.id
_entity.type
_entity.pdbx_description
1 polymer ?
#
loop_
_entity_poly.entity_id
_entity_poly.type
_entity_poly.pdbx_seq_one_letter_code
_entity_poly.pdbx_strand_id
1 'polypeptide(L)'
;MTSIRRVEGYIAAHGILVDIASSPNTDMDERVEIVLKMVKQPQVLAAMTAKVFDQIGEVPNIAGPVDRIAGREFALEYGDALYQMNQMRRRQGRDAMPIRFKDEDGTPDNVIYIADWLAARREAA
;
A
#
# COMPACT_ATOMS: atom_id res chain seq x y z
N MET A 1 -26.66 -11.73 6.82
CA MET A 1 -26.05 -10.85 7.85
C MET A 1 -24.59 -10.49 7.53
N THR A 2 -24.24 -10.25 6.25
CA THR A 2 -22.83 -10.31 5.79
C THR A 2 -22.36 -9.07 5.02
N SER A 3 -23.24 -8.10 4.77
CA SER A 3 -22.91 -6.90 3.99
C SER A 3 -22.39 -5.75 4.86
N ILE A 4 -23.09 -5.42 5.96
CA ILE A 4 -22.81 -4.22 6.76
C ILE A 4 -21.44 -4.27 7.45
N ARG A 5 -21.08 -5.39 8.09
CA ARG A 5 -19.77 -5.55 8.75
C ARG A 5 -18.58 -5.46 7.78
N ARG A 6 -18.76 -5.86 6.51
CA ARG A 6 -17.71 -5.74 5.47
C ARG A 6 -17.51 -4.28 5.07
N VAL A 7 -18.59 -3.49 5.03
CA VAL A 7 -18.53 -2.05 4.73
C VAL A 7 -17.84 -1.29 5.87
N GLU A 8 -18.19 -1.57 7.12
CA GLU A 8 -17.56 -0.93 8.30
C GLU A 8 -16.06 -1.21 8.38
N GLY A 9 -15.64 -2.46 8.19
CA GLY A 9 -14.22 -2.82 8.17
C GLY A 9 -13.44 -2.14 7.03
N TYR A 10 -14.08 -1.98 5.86
CA TYR A 10 -13.47 -1.27 4.74
C TYR A 10 -13.31 0.24 5.02
N ILE A 11 -14.32 0.88 5.61
CA ILE A 11 -14.26 2.29 5.98
C ILE A 11 -13.17 2.51 7.05
N ALA A 12 -13.11 1.64 8.06
CA ALA A 12 -12.10 1.72 9.12
C ALA A 12 -10.67 1.56 8.56
N ALA A 13 -10.44 0.52 7.76
CA ALA A 13 -9.14 0.32 7.11
C ALA A 13 -8.74 1.51 6.23
N HIS A 14 -9.70 2.10 5.51
CA HIS A 14 -9.44 3.28 4.69
C HIS A 14 -9.06 4.50 5.52
N GLY A 15 -9.77 4.77 6.62
CA GLY A 15 -9.44 5.85 7.55
C GLY A 15 -8.02 5.71 8.11
N ILE A 16 -7.65 4.49 8.54
CA ILE A 16 -6.29 4.22 9.03
C ILE A 16 -5.24 4.52 7.95
N LEU A 17 -5.48 4.13 6.70
CA LEU A 17 -4.54 4.41 5.59
C LEU A 17 -4.42 5.90 5.26
N VAL A 18 -5.51 6.66 5.30
CA VAL A 18 -5.49 8.14 5.16
C VAL A 18 -4.62 8.76 6.25
N ASP A 19 -4.84 8.33 7.49
CA ASP A 19 -4.10 8.83 8.64
C ASP A 19 -2.61 8.42 8.58
N ILE A 20 -2.27 7.23 8.06
CA ILE A 20 -0.87 6.79 7.84
C ILE A 20 -0.21 7.69 6.79
N ALA A 21 -0.90 7.97 5.68
CA ALA A 21 -0.37 8.81 4.61
C ALA A 21 -0.17 10.27 5.06
N SER A 22 -1.05 10.77 5.94
CA SER A 22 -1.01 12.16 6.42
C SER A 22 0.00 12.40 7.55
N SER A 23 0.28 11.35 8.36
CA SER A 23 1.14 11.45 9.54
C SER A 23 1.92 10.15 9.79
N PRO A 24 3.21 10.08 9.40
CA PRO A 24 4.06 8.94 9.74
C PRO A 24 4.39 8.97 11.25
N ASN A 25 3.56 8.27 12.05
CA ASN A 25 3.72 8.10 13.50
C ASN A 25 4.54 6.85 13.85
N THR A 26 5.01 6.78 15.10
CA THR A 26 5.76 5.65 15.68
C THR A 26 5.02 4.30 15.64
N ASP A 27 3.69 4.31 15.57
CA ASP A 27 2.87 3.08 15.68
C ASP A 27 2.44 2.53 14.31
N MET A 28 3.24 2.77 13.26
CA MET A 28 2.90 2.41 11.88
C MET A 28 2.62 0.91 11.70
N ASP A 29 3.42 0.04 12.31
CA ASP A 29 3.30 -1.41 12.16
C ASP A 29 2.00 -1.94 12.77
N GLU A 30 1.61 -1.49 13.97
CA GLU A 30 0.34 -1.89 14.60
C GLU A 30 -0.86 -1.45 13.76
N ARG A 31 -0.81 -0.24 13.22
CA ARG A 31 -1.88 0.30 12.38
C ARG A 31 -2.00 -0.47 11.06
N VAL A 32 -0.88 -0.85 10.45
CA VAL A 32 -0.87 -1.72 9.27
C VAL A 32 -1.39 -3.12 9.61
N GLU A 33 -1.06 -3.67 10.78
CA GLU A 33 -1.57 -4.95 11.24
C GLU A 33 -3.11 -4.94 11.35
N ILE A 34 -3.69 -3.86 11.90
CA ILE A 34 -5.15 -3.68 11.96
C ILE A 34 -5.76 -3.65 10.55
N VAL A 35 -5.15 -2.91 9.62
CA VAL A 35 -5.59 -2.89 8.21
C VAL A 35 -5.56 -4.29 7.61
N LEU A 36 -4.49 -5.06 7.81
CA LEU A 36 -4.34 -6.42 7.30
C LEU A 36 -5.26 -7.44 7.99
N LYS A 37 -5.77 -7.14 9.20
CA LYS A 37 -6.84 -7.91 9.84
C LYS A 37 -8.18 -7.73 9.11
N MET A 38 -8.40 -6.57 8.49
CA MET A 38 -9.62 -6.24 7.75
C MET A 38 -9.52 -6.54 6.25
N VAL A 39 -8.33 -6.37 5.67
CA VAL A 39 -8.06 -6.51 4.23
C VAL A 39 -7.14 -7.71 4.01
N LYS A 40 -7.73 -8.82 3.54
CA LYS A 40 -7.04 -10.10 3.34
C LYS A 40 -6.55 -10.34 1.92
N GLN A 41 -6.85 -9.43 0.99
CA GLN A 41 -6.48 -9.57 -0.42
C GLN A 41 -5.55 -8.42 -0.81
N PRO A 42 -4.36 -8.71 -1.38
CA PRO A 42 -3.40 -7.70 -1.81
C PRO A 42 -4.01 -6.68 -2.78
N GLN A 43 -4.88 -7.14 -3.68
CA GLN A 43 -5.54 -6.32 -4.69
C GLN A 43 -6.52 -5.31 -4.06
N VAL A 44 -7.18 -5.68 -2.97
CA VAL A 44 -8.07 -4.79 -2.22
C VAL A 44 -7.23 -3.73 -1.50
N LEU A 45 -6.09 -4.11 -0.92
CA LEU A 45 -5.17 -3.16 -0.29
C LEU A 45 -4.60 -2.17 -1.31
N ALA A 46 -4.24 -2.62 -2.51
CA ALA A 46 -3.80 -1.78 -3.62
C ALA A 46 -4.90 -0.79 -4.06
N ALA A 47 -6.14 -1.26 -4.21
CA ALA A 47 -7.28 -0.40 -4.54
C ALA A 47 -7.52 0.68 -3.47
N MET A 48 -7.39 0.33 -2.19
CA MET A 48 -7.50 1.29 -1.09
C MET A 48 -6.37 2.31 -1.10
N THR A 49 -5.13 1.87 -1.33
CA THR A 49 -3.96 2.74 -1.50
C THR A 49 -4.20 3.77 -2.61
N ALA A 50 -4.69 3.31 -3.77
CA ALA A 50 -5.01 4.18 -4.90
C ALA A 50 -6.13 5.17 -4.59
N LYS A 51 -7.14 4.74 -3.83
CA LYS A 51 -8.23 5.61 -3.40
C LYS A 51 -7.75 6.71 -2.43
N VAL A 52 -6.85 6.36 -1.50
CA VAL A 52 -6.22 7.35 -0.61
C VAL A 52 -5.46 8.39 -1.44
N PHE A 53 -4.63 7.95 -2.40
CA PHE A 53 -3.93 8.87 -3.28
C PHE A 53 -4.88 9.79 -4.06
N ASP A 54 -5.97 9.25 -4.62
CA ASP A 54 -6.97 10.04 -5.33
C ASP A 54 -7.68 11.05 -4.40
N GLN A 55 -7.76 10.77 -3.10
CA GLN A 55 -8.42 11.64 -2.12
C GLN A 55 -7.50 12.76 -1.61
N ILE A 56 -6.24 12.45 -1.29
CA ILE A 56 -5.36 13.38 -0.56
C ILE A 56 -4.02 13.67 -1.27
N GLY A 57 -3.74 13.04 -2.41
CA GLY A 57 -2.51 13.24 -3.17
C GLY A 57 -1.28 12.51 -2.61
N GLU A 58 -1.43 11.76 -1.52
CA GLU A 58 -0.35 11.05 -0.82
C GLU A 58 -0.53 9.53 -0.88
N VAL A 59 0.58 8.80 -0.95
CA VAL A 59 0.59 7.32 -0.94
C VAL A 59 0.97 6.84 0.46
N PRO A 60 0.17 5.99 1.12
CA PRO A 60 0.54 5.44 2.43
C PRO A 60 1.79 4.55 2.29
N ASN A 61 2.86 4.88 3.03
CA ASN A 61 4.13 4.15 2.98
C ASN A 61 4.08 2.87 3.83
N ILE A 62 3.40 1.84 3.32
CA ILE A 62 3.11 0.61 4.09
C ILE A 62 3.81 -0.65 3.58
N ALA A 63 4.62 -0.59 2.52
CA ALA A 63 5.18 -1.82 1.93
C ALA A 63 6.15 -2.57 2.85
N GLY A 64 7.03 -1.87 3.57
CA GLY A 64 7.90 -2.50 4.57
C GLY A 64 7.08 -3.23 5.64
N PRO A 65 6.14 -2.55 6.33
CA PRO A 65 5.24 -3.20 7.27
C PRO A 65 4.42 -4.37 6.67
N VAL A 66 3.93 -4.24 5.43
CA VAL A 66 3.19 -5.32 4.75
C VAL A 66 4.07 -6.55 4.50
N ASP A 67 5.32 -6.36 4.05
CA ASP A 67 6.30 -7.43 3.84
C ASP A 67 6.60 -8.17 5.15
N ARG A 68 6.85 -7.42 6.23
CA ARG A 68 7.11 -7.99 7.56
C ARG A 68 5.91 -8.73 8.16
N ILE A 69 4.70 -8.20 8.02
CA ILE A 69 3.50 -8.70 8.72
C ILE A 69 2.74 -9.75 7.91
N ALA A 70 2.50 -9.51 6.62
CA ALA A 70 1.73 -10.41 5.75
C ALA A 70 2.62 -11.38 4.97
N GLY A 71 3.93 -11.17 4.99
CA GLY A 71 4.91 -11.97 4.28
C GLY A 71 5.15 -11.53 2.84
N ARG A 72 6.26 -12.03 2.29
CA ARG A 72 6.79 -11.62 0.99
C ARG A 72 5.86 -11.88 -0.19
N GLU A 73 5.16 -13.01 -0.20
CA GLU A 73 4.22 -13.35 -1.27
C GLU A 73 3.09 -12.31 -1.37
N PHE A 74 2.47 -11.99 -0.23
CA PHE A 74 1.43 -10.97 -0.14
C PHE A 74 1.95 -9.60 -0.58
N ALA A 75 3.15 -9.22 -0.13
CA ALA A 75 3.77 -7.94 -0.49
C ALA A 75 4.07 -7.85 -1.99
N LEU A 76 4.56 -8.92 -2.61
CA LEU A 76 4.81 -8.97 -4.06
C LEU A 76 3.52 -8.84 -4.87
N GLU A 77 2.45 -9.53 -4.47
CA GLU A 77 1.13 -9.37 -5.12
C GLU A 77 0.56 -7.96 -4.96
N TYR A 78 0.75 -7.35 -3.78
CA TYR A 78 0.34 -5.98 -3.51
C TYR A 78 1.09 -4.99 -4.41
N GLY A 79 2.42 -5.14 -4.52
CA GLY A 79 3.24 -4.33 -5.40
C GLY A 79 2.90 -4.51 -6.88
N ASP A 80 2.66 -5.75 -7.33
CA ASP A 80 2.27 -6.00 -8.73
C ASP A 80 0.91 -5.35 -9.04
N ALA A 81 -0.08 -5.47 -8.14
CA ALA A 81 -1.38 -4.82 -8.29
C ALA A 81 -1.26 -3.28 -8.40
N LEU A 82 -0.45 -2.67 -7.54
CA LEU A 82 -0.15 -1.24 -7.60
C LEU A 82 0.55 -0.82 -8.90
N TYR A 83 1.47 -1.65 -9.39
CA TYR A 83 2.14 -1.42 -10.67
C TYR A 83 1.16 -1.45 -11.83
N GLN A 84 0.29 -2.46 -11.90
CA GLN A 84 -0.75 -2.56 -12.93
C GLN A 84 -1.71 -1.36 -12.88
N MET A 85 -2.10 -0.92 -11.67
CA MET A 85 -2.92 0.29 -11.51
C MET A 85 -2.22 1.53 -12.06
N ASN A 86 -0.93 1.72 -11.79
CA ASN A 86 -0.17 2.84 -12.33
C ASN A 86 -0.05 2.79 -13.87
N GLN A 87 0.16 1.61 -14.44
CA GLN A 87 0.15 1.43 -15.89
C GLN A 87 -1.21 1.81 -16.50
N MET A 88 -2.31 1.40 -15.86
CA MET A 88 -3.66 1.78 -16.28
C MET A 88 -3.89 3.30 -16.18
N ARG A 89 -3.49 3.94 -15.07
CA ARG A 89 -3.61 5.39 -14.88
C ARG A 89 -2.88 6.18 -15.97
N ARG A 90 -1.65 5.78 -16.31
CA ARG A 90 -0.87 6.39 -17.40
C ARG A 90 -1.59 6.28 -18.74
N ARG A 91 -2.14 5.11 -19.06
CA ARG A 91 -2.93 4.90 -20.30
C ARG A 91 -4.19 5.75 -20.34
N GLN A 92 -4.75 6.09 -19.18
CA GLN A 92 -5.92 6.97 -19.03
C GLN A 92 -5.55 8.46 -18.97
N GLY A 93 -4.27 8.84 -19.10
CA GLY A 93 -3.82 10.23 -18.97
C GLY A 93 -3.93 10.79 -17.54
N ARG A 94 -4.02 9.91 -16.53
CA ARG A 94 -4.06 10.28 -15.11
C ARG A 94 -2.66 10.26 -14.52
N ASP A 95 -2.44 11.09 -13.50
CA ASP A 95 -1.20 11.07 -12.73
C ASP A 95 -0.96 9.69 -12.12
N ALA A 96 0.25 9.17 -12.32
CA ALA A 96 0.69 7.96 -11.66
C ALA A 96 0.84 8.25 -10.16
N MET A 97 0.43 7.29 -9.32
CA MET A 97 0.73 7.33 -7.90
C MET A 97 2.26 7.38 -7.75
N PRO A 98 2.82 8.33 -6.98
CA PRO A 98 4.23 8.40 -6.69
C PRO A 98 4.58 7.33 -5.65
N ILE A 99 4.48 6.06 -6.06
CA ILE A 99 4.78 4.93 -5.19
C ILE A 99 6.29 4.84 -5.07
N ARG A 100 6.76 5.51 -4.03
CA ARG A 100 8.14 5.54 -3.57
C ARG A 100 8.17 4.64 -2.35
N PHE A 101 8.72 3.44 -2.51
CA PHE A 101 8.99 2.61 -1.35
C PHE A 101 10.28 3.12 -0.75
N LYS A 102 10.19 3.70 0.44
CA LYS A 102 11.37 3.95 1.25
C LYS A 102 11.84 2.61 1.82
N ASP A 103 13.15 2.45 1.93
CA ASP A 103 13.72 1.37 2.74
C ASP A 103 13.22 1.44 4.19
N GLU A 104 13.43 0.34 4.94
CA GLU A 104 12.99 0.25 6.34
C GLU A 104 13.60 1.34 7.23
N ASP A 105 14.68 1.97 6.78
CA ASP A 105 15.40 3.05 7.46
C ASP A 105 14.79 4.44 7.23
N GLY A 106 13.72 4.53 6.42
CA GLY A 106 12.99 5.78 6.19
C GLY A 106 13.81 6.83 5.43
N THR A 107 14.94 6.42 4.83
CA THR A 107 15.89 7.34 4.19
C THR A 107 15.24 7.91 2.93
N PRO A 108 14.99 9.23 2.86
CA PRO A 108 14.29 9.84 1.74
C PRO A 108 15.10 9.82 0.43
N ASP A 109 16.40 9.52 0.48
CA ASP A 109 17.29 9.50 -0.69
C ASP A 109 17.30 8.16 -1.43
N ASN A 110 16.95 7.05 -0.76
CA ASN A 110 16.80 5.74 -1.39
C ASN A 110 15.35 5.52 -1.83
N VAL A 111 14.84 6.39 -2.70
CA VAL A 111 13.53 6.19 -3.32
C VAL A 111 13.61 4.98 -4.25
N ILE A 112 13.04 3.84 -3.84
CA ILE A 112 12.90 2.69 -4.72
C ILE A 112 11.57 2.83 -5.45
N TYR A 113 11.62 2.91 -6.79
CA TYR A 113 10.42 2.84 -7.61
C TYR A 113 9.81 1.44 -7.51
N ILE A 114 8.49 1.33 -7.64
CA ILE A 114 7.78 0.04 -7.55
C ILE A 114 8.34 -1.05 -8.47
N ALA A 115 8.82 -0.70 -9.67
CA ALA A 115 9.43 -1.66 -10.58
C ALA A 115 10.77 -2.20 -10.04
N ASP A 116 11.62 -1.31 -9.52
CA ASP A 116 12.91 -1.68 -8.93
C ASP A 116 12.71 -2.44 -7.61
N TRP A 117 11.71 -2.06 -6.83
CA TRP A 117 11.32 -2.73 -5.59
C TRP A 117 10.86 -4.17 -5.86
N LEU A 118 10.02 -4.36 -6.89
CA LEU A 118 9.61 -5.68 -7.36
C LEU A 118 10.79 -6.49 -7.89
N ALA A 119 11.70 -5.88 -8.65
CA ALA A 119 12.89 -6.55 -9.20
C ALA A 119 13.80 -7.05 -8.08
N ALA A 120 14.21 -6.17 -7.16
CA ALA A 120 15.07 -6.52 -6.03
C ALA A 120 14.49 -7.65 -5.16
N ARG A 121 13.16 -7.66 -4.97
CA ARG A 121 12.45 -8.70 -4.20
C ARG A 121 12.07 -9.93 -5.00
N ARG A 122 12.30 -9.98 -6.31
CA ARG A 122 12.19 -11.22 -7.10
C ARG A 122 13.54 -11.93 -7.20
N GLU A 123 14.63 -11.17 -7.28
CA GLU A 123 16.00 -11.70 -7.40
C GLU A 123 16.53 -12.32 -6.10
N ALA A 124 16.07 -11.85 -4.93
CA ALA A 124 16.48 -12.41 -3.64
C ALA A 124 15.73 -13.72 -3.27
N ALA A 125 15.26 -14.51 -4.24
CA ALA A 125 14.49 -15.75 -4.06
C ALA A 125 15.20 -16.93 -4.74
#